data_AF-A0A368P6I8-F1
#
_entry.id   AF-A0A368P6I8-F1
#
_cell.length_a   1.000
_cell.length_b   1.000
_cell.length_c   1.000
_cell.angle_alpha   90.00
_cell.angle_beta   90.00
_cell.angle_gamma   90.00
#
_symmetry.space_group_name_H-M   'P 1'
#
loop_
_entity.id
_entity.type
_entity.pdbx_description
1 polymer ?
#
loop_
_entity_poly.entity_id
_entity_poly.type
_entity_poly.pdbx_seq_one_letter_code
_entity_poly.pdbx_strand_id
1 'polypeptide(L)'
;MKEEVNENDSKILKNVINALGLKQHSLSLKLGYKSPASVYHVVNGVNSLSSGMKERIVQVFPNVSMSYLSSGEGPVLLTGEDLKTQINILNVQSDPEVEFIKRIADIPNRLDKIERMLKELMEDKGKDFN
;
A
#
# COMPACT_ATOMS: atom_id res chain seq x y z
N MET A 1 -20.01 25.36 -5.72
CA MET A 1 -18.84 24.47 -5.96
C MET A 1 -18.23 23.86 -4.68
N LYS A 2 -18.93 23.84 -3.52
CA LYS A 2 -18.39 23.17 -2.30
C LYS A 2 -18.92 21.74 -2.09
N GLU A 3 -19.95 21.32 -2.82
CA GLU A 3 -20.62 20.04 -2.58
C GLU A 3 -19.94 18.84 -3.27
N GLU A 4 -19.43 18.97 -4.50
CA GLU A 4 -18.82 17.84 -5.23
C GLU A 4 -17.50 17.32 -4.63
N VAL A 5 -16.68 18.21 -4.04
CA VAL A 5 -15.34 17.83 -3.53
C VAL A 5 -15.45 16.85 -2.36
N ASN A 6 -16.44 17.04 -1.49
CA ASN A 6 -16.62 16.21 -0.29
C ASN A 6 -17.18 14.81 -0.61
N GLU A 7 -18.00 14.67 -1.66
CA GLU A 7 -18.49 13.36 -2.08
C GLU A 7 -17.38 12.50 -2.69
N ASN A 8 -16.49 13.11 -3.48
CA ASN A 8 -15.37 12.39 -4.06
C ASN A 8 -14.40 11.89 -2.98
N ASP A 9 -14.01 12.74 -2.04
CA ASP A 9 -13.12 12.36 -0.94
C ASP A 9 -13.74 11.29 -0.02
N SER A 10 -15.06 11.38 0.22
CA SER A 10 -15.82 10.33 0.92
C SER A 10 -15.71 8.99 0.20
N LYS A 11 -15.89 8.99 -1.14
CA LYS A 11 -15.80 7.78 -1.97
C LYS A 11 -14.39 7.20 -1.98
N ILE A 12 -13.37 8.04 -2.13
CA ILE A 12 -11.96 7.65 -2.09
C ILE A 12 -11.67 6.91 -0.77
N LEU A 13 -12.01 7.53 0.37
CA LEU A 13 -11.72 6.93 1.67
C LEU A 13 -12.51 5.64 1.92
N LYS A 14 -13.78 5.56 1.48
CA LYS A 14 -14.58 4.32 1.55
C LYS A 14 -13.93 3.19 0.76
N ASN A 15 -13.45 3.47 -0.45
CA ASN A 15 -12.80 2.46 -1.29
C ASN A 15 -11.50 1.96 -0.67
N VAL A 16 -10.70 2.84 -0.07
CA VAL A 16 -9.50 2.47 0.68
C VAL A 16 -9.84 1.57 1.87
N ILE A 17 -10.85 1.93 2.67
CA ILE A 17 -11.29 1.12 3.81
C ILE A 17 -11.72 -0.28 3.36
N ASN A 18 -12.50 -0.36 2.28
CA ASN A 18 -12.97 -1.62 1.72
C ASN A 18 -11.82 -2.47 1.17
N ALA A 19 -10.89 -1.87 0.43
CA ALA A 19 -9.75 -2.57 -0.15
C ALA A 19 -8.80 -3.13 0.93
N LEU A 20 -8.64 -2.42 2.05
CA LEU A 20 -7.87 -2.88 3.21
C LEU A 20 -8.63 -3.91 4.07
N GLY A 21 -9.92 -4.15 3.81
CA GLY A 21 -10.75 -5.04 4.63
C GLY A 21 -10.97 -4.54 6.06
N LEU A 22 -10.92 -3.23 6.28
CA LEU A 22 -11.00 -2.63 7.61
C LEU A 22 -12.39 -2.04 7.90
N LYS A 23 -12.65 -1.77 9.18
CA LYS A 23 -13.74 -0.90 9.62
C LYS A 23 -13.21 0.52 9.83
N GLN A 24 -14.08 1.53 9.70
CA GLN A 24 -13.73 2.95 9.90
C GLN A 24 -13.01 3.21 11.24
N HIS A 25 -13.53 2.59 12.31
CA HIS A 25 -12.93 2.67 13.64
C HIS A 25 -11.52 2.06 13.67
N SER A 26 -11.33 0.88 13.07
CA SER A 26 -10.02 0.22 12.99
C SER A 26 -9.00 1.04 12.19
N LEU A 27 -9.44 1.67 11.09
CA LEU A 27 -8.59 2.58 10.33
C LEU A 27 -8.16 3.77 11.21
N SER A 28 -9.10 4.41 11.92
CA SER A 28 -8.78 5.55 12.79
C SER A 28 -7.72 5.22 13.84
N LEU A 29 -7.84 4.05 14.50
CA LEU A 29 -6.86 3.60 15.48
C LEU A 29 -5.49 3.34 14.85
N LYS A 30 -5.44 2.66 13.70
CA LYS A 30 -4.18 2.40 12.97
C LYS A 30 -3.50 3.69 12.52
N LEU A 31 -4.29 4.72 12.17
CA LEU A 31 -3.78 6.07 11.86
C LEU A 31 -3.46 6.90 13.12
N GLY A 32 -3.45 6.32 14.33
CA GLY A 32 -3.03 6.99 15.56
C GLY A 32 -3.92 8.17 15.98
N TYR A 33 -5.18 8.24 15.53
CA TYR A 33 -6.09 9.29 15.99
C TYR A 33 -6.65 8.97 17.38
N LYS A 34 -6.78 10.00 18.22
CA LYS A 34 -7.40 9.89 19.56
C LYS A 34 -8.89 9.57 19.52
N SER A 35 -9.54 9.87 18.39
CA SER A 35 -10.98 9.67 18.19
C SER A 35 -11.27 9.28 16.74
N PRO A 36 -12.28 8.41 16.51
CA PRO A 36 -12.73 8.04 15.17
C PRO A 36 -13.36 9.18 14.37
N ALA A 37 -13.75 10.28 15.03
CA ALA A 37 -14.49 11.37 14.41
C ALA A 37 -13.84 11.88 13.11
N SER A 38 -12.51 12.01 13.06
CA SER A 38 -11.80 12.48 11.86
C SER A 38 -12.06 11.60 10.63
N VAL A 39 -12.05 10.27 10.80
CA VAL A 39 -12.31 9.33 9.71
C VAL A 39 -13.80 9.34 9.35
N TYR A 40 -14.68 9.31 10.36
CA TYR A 40 -16.14 9.33 10.14
C TYR A 40 -16.61 10.59 9.42
N HIS A 41 -16.06 11.76 9.76
CA HIS A 41 -16.41 13.02 9.10
C HIS A 41 -16.04 13.00 7.62
N VAL A 42 -14.90 12.42 7.24
CA VAL A 42 -14.54 12.30 5.83
C VAL A 42 -15.44 11.28 5.12
N VAL A 43 -15.67 10.12 5.73
CA VAL A 43 -16.57 9.09 5.17
C VAL A 43 -17.99 9.60 4.99
N ASN A 44 -18.47 10.49 5.86
CA ASN A 44 -19.80 11.09 5.76
C ASN A 44 -19.85 12.36 4.89
N GLY A 45 -18.74 12.76 4.26
CA GLY A 45 -18.68 13.97 3.42
C GLY A 45 -18.77 15.29 4.21
N VAL A 46 -18.60 15.23 5.53
CA VAL A 46 -18.55 16.42 6.40
C VAL A 46 -17.25 17.17 6.17
N ASN A 47 -16.13 16.44 6.06
CA ASN A 47 -14.80 17.00 5.86
C ASN A 47 -14.14 16.42 4.60
N SER A 48 -13.28 17.21 3.96
CA SER A 48 -12.42 16.74 2.87
C SER A 48 -11.27 15.89 3.41
N LEU A 49 -10.69 15.05 2.53
CA LEU A 49 -9.54 14.21 2.85
C LEU A 49 -8.27 15.07 2.85
N SER A 50 -7.85 15.50 4.04
CA SER A 50 -6.66 16.36 4.20
C SER A 50 -5.36 15.68 3.76
N SER A 51 -4.39 16.46 3.27
CA SER A 51 -3.07 15.94 2.89
C SER A 51 -2.38 15.17 4.01
N GLY A 52 -2.43 15.67 5.25
CA GLY A 52 -1.85 14.98 6.40
C GLY A 52 -2.51 13.62 6.72
N MET A 53 -3.81 13.46 6.41
CA MET A 53 -4.46 12.15 6.50
C MET A 53 -3.99 11.22 5.38
N LYS A 54 -3.82 11.72 4.15
CA LYS A 54 -3.28 10.94 3.02
C LYS A 54 -1.88 10.43 3.31
N GLU A 55 -0.99 11.31 3.77
CA GLU A 55 0.38 10.98 4.17
C GLU A 55 0.39 9.92 5.26
N ARG A 56 -0.44 10.07 6.30
CA ARG A 56 -0.49 9.09 7.37
C ARG A 56 -1.03 7.73 6.91
N ILE A 57 -2.00 7.72 6.01
CA ILE A 57 -2.50 6.47 5.41
C ILE A 57 -1.37 5.76 4.68
N VAL A 58 -0.59 6.46 3.86
CA VAL A 58 0.51 5.84 3.10
C VAL A 58 1.68 5.44 4.00
N GLN A 59 1.93 6.16 5.10
CA GLN A 59 2.92 5.76 6.09
C GLN A 59 2.54 4.43 6.78
N VAL A 60 1.27 4.28 7.17
CA VAL A 60 0.79 3.06 7.86
C VAL A 60 0.50 1.92 6.88
N PHE A 61 0.07 2.24 5.66
CA PHE A 61 -0.24 1.28 4.60
C PHE A 61 0.49 1.70 3.31
N PRO A 62 1.78 1.34 3.15
CA PRO A 62 2.60 1.77 2.02
C PRO A 62 2.08 1.30 0.65
N ASN A 63 1.25 0.26 0.66
CA ASN A 63 0.57 -0.26 -0.51
C ASN A 63 -0.69 0.51 -0.90
N VAL A 64 -1.17 1.46 -0.11
CA VAL A 64 -2.24 2.36 -0.55
C VAL A 64 -1.67 3.41 -1.49
N SER A 65 -2.29 3.59 -2.65
CA SER A 65 -1.83 4.52 -3.67
C SER A 65 -2.03 5.99 -3.26
N MET A 66 -0.93 6.76 -3.24
CA MET A 66 -0.97 8.21 -3.00
C MET A 66 -1.68 8.96 -4.14
N SER A 67 -1.52 8.49 -5.39
CA SER A 67 -2.24 9.09 -6.53
C SER A 67 -3.74 8.86 -6.40
N TYR A 68 -4.16 7.65 -6.00
CA TYR A 68 -5.57 7.35 -5.74
C TYR A 68 -6.15 8.20 -4.62
N LEU A 69 -5.42 8.39 -3.51
CA LEU A 69 -5.83 9.28 -2.42
C LEU A 69 -5.96 10.74 -2.87
N SER A 70 -5.27 11.14 -3.94
CA SER A 70 -5.22 12.51 -4.42
C SER A 70 -6.31 12.84 -5.44
N SER A 71 -6.53 11.96 -6.41
CA SER A 71 -7.50 12.18 -7.50
C SER A 71 -8.68 11.20 -7.51
N GLY A 72 -8.56 10.05 -6.84
CA GLY A 72 -9.50 8.94 -6.95
C GLY A 72 -9.31 8.08 -8.21
N GLU A 73 -8.21 8.29 -8.94
CA GLU A 73 -7.91 7.58 -10.18
C GLU A 73 -6.82 6.51 -9.98
N GLY A 74 -6.89 5.47 -10.81
CA GLY A 74 -5.94 4.34 -10.76
C GLY A 74 -6.27 3.29 -9.70
N PRO A 75 -5.33 2.37 -9.42
CA PRO A 75 -5.52 1.31 -8.44
C PRO A 75 -5.50 1.86 -7.00
N VAL A 76 -6.41 1.34 -6.16
CA VAL A 76 -6.47 1.68 -4.72
C VAL A 76 -5.24 1.14 -3.98
N LEU A 77 -4.88 -0.11 -4.29
CA LEU A 77 -3.73 -0.81 -3.73
C LEU A 77 -2.70 -1.08 -4.82
N LEU A 78 -1.46 -0.73 -4.53
CA LEU A 78 -0.30 -0.97 -5.38
C LEU A 78 0.31 -2.34 -5.09
N THR A 79 0.87 -2.94 -6.13
CA THR A 79 1.63 -4.20 -6.06
C THR A 79 2.90 -4.08 -6.92
N GLY A 80 3.83 -5.03 -6.77
CA GLY A 80 5.00 -5.14 -7.65
C GLY A 80 5.86 -3.86 -7.71
N GLU A 81 6.08 -3.36 -8.93
CA GLU A 81 6.96 -2.23 -9.20
C GLU A 81 6.37 -0.88 -8.77
N ASP A 82 5.04 -0.69 -8.88
CA ASP A 82 4.39 0.56 -8.47
C ASP A 82 4.55 0.79 -6.97
N LEU A 83 4.42 -0.28 -6.18
CA LEU A 83 4.65 -0.24 -4.74
C LEU A 83 6.10 0.14 -4.42
N LYS A 84 7.07 -0.51 -5.07
CA LYS A 84 8.51 -0.20 -4.88
C LYS A 84 8.80 1.27 -5.21
N THR A 85 8.25 1.75 -6.32
CA THR A 85 8.40 3.13 -6.79
C THR A 85 7.85 4.12 -5.77
N GLN A 86 6.62 3.91 -5.29
CA GLN A 86 6.02 4.79 -4.29
C GLN A 86 6.83 4.82 -2.98
N ILE A 87 7.26 3.66 -2.48
CA ILE A 87 8.05 3.59 -1.25
C ILE A 87 9.36 4.36 -1.38
N ASN A 88 10.02 4.26 -2.55
CA ASN A 88 11.26 4.98 -2.82
C ASN A 88 11.05 6.50 -2.91
N ILE A 89 10.00 6.95 -3.60
CA ILE A 89 9.70 8.38 -3.79
C ILE A 89 9.30 9.04 -2.47
N LEU A 90 8.41 8.39 -1.71
CA LEU A 90 7.85 8.97 -0.50
C LEU A 90 8.77 8.81 0.72
N ASN A 91 9.93 8.17 0.54
CA ASN A 91 10.91 7.88 1.58
C ASN A 91 10.21 7.38 2.87
N VAL A 92 9.25 6.46 2.70
CA VAL A 92 8.49 5.92 3.84
C VAL A 92 9.49 5.19 4.72
N GLN A 93 9.91 5.85 5.79
CA GLN A 93 10.98 5.38 6.65
C GLN A 93 10.59 4.04 7.28
N SER A 94 11.64 3.28 7.55
CA SER A 94 11.73 1.89 7.97
C SER A 94 10.88 1.55 9.20
N ASP A 95 9.56 1.47 9.03
CA ASP A 95 8.75 0.66 9.92
C ASP A 95 9.14 -0.82 9.65
N PRO A 96 9.39 -1.65 10.68
CA PRO A 96 9.59 -3.09 10.53
C PRO A 96 8.53 -3.76 9.64
N GLU A 97 7.30 -3.26 9.63
CA GLU A 97 6.21 -3.74 8.78
C GLU A 97 6.45 -3.38 7.29
N VAL A 98 6.97 -2.19 6.99
CA VAL A 98 7.38 -1.78 5.63
C VAL A 98 8.55 -2.65 5.15
N GLU A 99 9.51 -2.93 6.03
CA GLU A 99 10.64 -3.80 5.68
C GLU A 99 10.19 -5.24 5.42
N PHE A 100 9.23 -5.74 6.20
CA PHE A 100 8.59 -7.03 5.94
C PHE A 100 7.87 -7.04 4.58
N ILE A 101 7.10 -6.01 4.25
CA ILE A 101 6.43 -5.89 2.94
C ILE A 101 7.46 -5.86 1.80
N LYS A 102 8.56 -5.12 1.95
CA LYS A 102 9.67 -5.14 0.97
C LYS A 102 10.23 -6.54 0.78
N ARG A 103 10.44 -7.30 1.86
CA ARG A 103 10.93 -8.68 1.79
C ARG A 103 9.93 -9.62 1.10
N ILE A 104 8.63 -9.48 1.38
CA ILE A 104 7.58 -10.29 0.73
C ILE A 104 7.49 -9.96 -0.77
N ALA A 105 7.50 -8.68 -1.13
CA ALA A 105 7.44 -8.25 -2.53
C ALA A 105 8.64 -8.72 -3.37
N ASP A 106 9.76 -9.06 -2.73
CA ASP A 106 10.95 -9.59 -3.38
C ASP A 106 11.02 -11.12 -3.41
N ILE A 107 10.07 -11.83 -2.77
CA ILE A 107 10.02 -13.30 -2.80
C ILE A 107 9.99 -13.88 -4.22
N PRO A 108 9.18 -13.37 -5.17
CA PRO A 108 9.15 -13.92 -6.53
C PRO A 108 10.52 -13.89 -7.20
N ASN A 109 11.23 -12.76 -7.11
CA ASN A 109 12.58 -12.61 -7.67
C ASN A 109 13.58 -13.59 -7.05
N ARG A 110 13.46 -13.84 -5.74
CA ARG A 110 14.31 -14.80 -5.03
C ARG A 110 14.04 -16.24 -5.47
N LEU A 111 12.78 -16.59 -5.74
CA LEU A 111 12.40 -17.90 -6.28
C LEU A 111 13.01 -18.11 -7.67
N ASP A 112 12.86 -17.15 -8.58
CA ASP A 112 13.43 -17.23 -9.93
C ASP A 112 14.95 -17.42 -9.89
N LYS A 113 15.64 -16.73 -8.96
CA LYS A 113 17.08 -16.89 -8.78
C LYS A 113 17.44 -18.28 -8.27
N ILE A 114 16.68 -18.83 -7.32
CA ILE A 114 16.90 -20.17 -6.79
C ILE A 114 16.66 -21.22 -7.87
N GLU A 115 15.59 -21.09 -8.66
CA GLU A 115 15.28 -22.00 -9.77
C GLU A 115 16.41 -22.01 -10.80
N ARG A 116 16.96 -20.85 -11.15
CA ARG A 116 18.11 -20.75 -12.05
C ARG A 116 19.36 -21.44 -11.47
N MET A 117 19.67 -21.18 -10.20
CA MET A 117 20.83 -21.82 -9.54
C MET A 117 20.68 -23.35 -9.43
N LEU A 118 19.46 -23.84 -9.17
CA LEU A 118 19.18 -25.28 -9.14
C LEU A 118 19.36 -25.90 -10.52
N LYS A 119 18.90 -25.21 -11.57
CA LYS A 119 19.07 -25.67 -12.95
C LYS A 119 20.56 -25.78 -13.33
N GLU A 120 21.36 -24.77 -13.00
CA GLU A 120 22.82 -24.79 -13.22
C GLU A 120 23.49 -25.96 -12.47
N LEU A 121 23.13 -26.20 -11.20
CA LEU A 121 23.67 -27.31 -10.42
C LEU A 121 23.26 -28.69 -10.96
N MET A 122 22.05 -28.81 -11.52
CA MET A 122 21.58 -30.05 -12.14
C MET A 122 22.24 -30.31 -13.49
N GLU A 123 22.54 -29.27 -14.26
CA GLU A 123 23.27 -29.37 -15.53
C GLU A 123 24.76 -29.69 -15.31
N ASP A 124 25.36 -29.24 -14.21
CA ASP A 124 26.78 -29.50 -13.90
C ASP A 124 27.01 -30.94 -13.40
N LYS A 125 26.11 -31.48 -12.56
CA LYS A 125 26.18 -32.88 -12.10
C LYS A 125 25.93 -33.94 -13.18
N GLY A 126 25.42 -33.54 -14.35
CA GLY A 126 25.22 -34.43 -15.49
C GLY A 126 26.48 -34.66 -16.32
N LYS A 127 27.57 -33.91 -16.09
CA LYS A 127 28.80 -33.99 -16.87
C LYS A 127 29.86 -34.93 -16.30
N ASP A 128 29.72 -35.39 -15.05
CA ASP A 128 30.70 -36.24 -14.38
C ASP A 128 30.49 -37.75 -14.62
N PHE A 129 29.55 -38.15 -15.48
CA PHE A 129 29.23 -39.56 -15.77
C PHE A 129 29.41 -39.98 -17.25
N ASN A 130 30.18 -39.24 -18.05
CA ASN A 130 30.62 -39.68 -19.39
C ASN A 130 32.13 -39.67 -19.53
#